data_AF-A0A954VBQ9-F1
#
_entry.id   AF-A0A954VBQ9-F1
#
_cell.length_a   1.000
_cell.length_b   1.000
_cell.length_c   1.000
_cell.angle_alpha   90.00
_cell.angle_beta   90.00
_cell.angle_gamma   90.00
#
_symmetry.space_group_name_H-M   'P 1'
#
loop_
_entity.id
_entity.type
_entity.pdbx_description
1 polymer ?
#
loop_
_entity_poly.entity_id
_entity_poly.type
_entity_poly.pdbx_seq_one_letter_code
_entity_poly.pdbx_strand_id
1 'polypeptide(L)'
;MAMNRTVWGRRRFLEGSAFLTAAFTTAGLYAEELLGTPAQTEGPFYPDKLPLDTDNDLLTLNDTITPAVGEVTHLAGRVLSTSGQPVRNAVVEIWQADSSGAYLHSGSMNGDKRDRHFQGFGRFLTDSKGQYYFRTIKPV
;
A
#
# COMPACT_ATOMS: atom_id res chain seq x y z
N MET A 1 -15.51 -69.03 0.74
CA MET A 1 -15.40 -67.68 1.30
C MET A 1 -14.36 -66.92 0.47
N ALA A 2 -14.78 -66.28 -0.62
CA ALA A 2 -13.86 -65.57 -1.53
C ALA A 2 -13.73 -64.11 -1.09
N MET A 3 -12.52 -63.72 -0.66
CA MET A 3 -12.20 -62.37 -0.21
C MET A 3 -12.04 -61.47 -1.45
N ASN A 4 -13.03 -60.60 -1.69
CA ASN A 4 -13.05 -59.68 -2.81
C ASN A 4 -12.02 -58.55 -2.53
N ARG A 5 -10.82 -58.67 -3.12
CA ARG A 5 -9.81 -57.61 -3.05
C ARG A 5 -10.22 -56.49 -3.99
N THR A 6 -10.71 -55.38 -3.44
CA THR A 6 -10.98 -54.15 -4.19
C THR A 6 -9.65 -53.60 -4.72
N VAL A 7 -9.33 -53.92 -5.98
CA VAL A 7 -8.14 -53.39 -6.64
C VAL A 7 -8.42 -51.94 -7.00
N TRP A 8 -7.75 -51.02 -6.33
CA TRP A 8 -7.81 -49.60 -6.66
C TRP A 8 -7.20 -49.41 -8.06
N GLY A 9 -8.04 -49.16 -9.06
CA GLY A 9 -7.58 -49.05 -10.45
C GLY A 9 -6.63 -47.86 -10.64
N ARG A 10 -5.55 -48.06 -11.41
CA ARG A 10 -4.54 -47.04 -11.77
C ARG A 10 -5.17 -45.70 -12.21
N ARG A 11 -6.29 -45.77 -12.93
CA ARG A 11 -7.05 -44.59 -13.37
C ARG A 11 -7.61 -43.77 -12.22
N ARG A 12 -8.20 -44.42 -11.20
CA ARG A 12 -8.72 -43.74 -10.01
C ARG A 12 -7.61 -43.15 -9.14
N PHE A 13 -6.44 -43.78 -9.14
CA PHE A 13 -5.26 -43.24 -8.46
C PHE A 13 -4.74 -41.97 -9.15
N LEU A 14 -4.63 -41.99 -10.49
CA LEU A 14 -4.22 -40.82 -11.28
C LEU A 14 -5.23 -39.68 -11.24
N GLU A 15 -6.53 -40.00 -11.30
CA GLU A 15 -7.60 -39.00 -11.14
C GLU A 15 -7.55 -38.39 -9.73
N GLY A 16 -7.43 -39.21 -8.68
CA GLY A 16 -7.32 -38.73 -7.30
C GLY A 16 -6.07 -37.89 -7.03
N SER A 17 -4.92 -38.25 -7.61
CA SER A 17 -3.69 -37.48 -7.45
C SER A 17 -3.73 -36.14 -8.18
N ALA A 18 -4.31 -36.09 -9.39
CA ALA A 18 -4.49 -34.85 -10.13
C ALA A 18 -5.38 -33.84 -9.37
N PHE A 19 -6.46 -34.31 -8.74
CA PHE A 19 -7.33 -33.46 -7.91
C PHE A 19 -6.62 -32.94 -6.66
N LEU A 20 -5.82 -33.76 -5.98
CA LEU A 20 -5.03 -33.33 -4.84
C LEU A 20 -3.99 -32.28 -5.24
N THR A 21 -3.26 -32.50 -6.33
CA THR A 21 -2.27 -31.53 -6.81
C THR A 21 -2.92 -30.19 -7.17
N ALA A 22 -4.07 -30.20 -7.86
CA ALA A 22 -4.80 -28.98 -8.17
C ALA A 22 -5.25 -28.21 -6.91
N ALA A 23 -5.67 -28.92 -5.85
CA ALA A 23 -6.06 -28.29 -4.59
C ALA A 23 -4.87 -27.63 -3.85
N PHE A 24 -3.65 -28.16 -3.99
CA PHE A 24 -2.44 -27.60 -3.37
C PHE A 24 -1.73 -26.53 -4.21
N THR A 25 -1.92 -26.51 -5.54
CA THR A 25 -1.26 -25.54 -6.44
C THR A 25 -2.11 -24.34 -6.80
N THR A 26 -3.42 -24.38 -6.53
CA THR A 26 -4.29 -23.23 -6.77
C THR A 26 -4.05 -22.16 -5.70
N ALA A 27 -3.26 -21.16 -6.05
CA ALA A 27 -3.06 -19.96 -5.23
C ALA A 27 -4.44 -19.34 -4.89
N GLY A 28 -4.80 -19.32 -3.59
CA GLY A 28 -6.05 -18.72 -3.09
C GLY A 28 -6.98 -19.67 -2.34
N LEU A 29 -6.83 -21.01 -2.41
CA LEU A 29 -7.66 -21.94 -1.63
C LEU A 29 -7.39 -21.90 -0.11
N TYR A 30 -6.21 -21.41 0.28
CA TYR A 30 -5.79 -21.20 1.67
C TYR A 30 -5.41 -19.74 1.92
N ALA A 31 -6.16 -18.80 1.32
CA ALA A 31 -5.98 -17.39 1.66
C ALA A 31 -6.43 -17.17 3.10
N GLU A 32 -5.47 -16.97 4.00
CA GLU A 32 -5.75 -16.43 5.33
C GLU A 32 -6.39 -15.05 5.12
N GLU A 33 -7.62 -14.90 5.59
CA GLU A 33 -8.39 -13.67 5.40
C GLU A 33 -7.64 -12.52 6.06
N LEU A 34 -7.12 -11.59 5.26
CA LEU A 34 -6.36 -10.48 5.79
C LEU A 34 -7.30 -9.62 6.62
N LEU A 35 -6.91 -9.36 7.86
CA LEU A 35 -7.59 -8.38 8.69
C LEU A 35 -7.54 -7.02 7.97
N GLY A 36 -8.71 -6.39 7.85
CA GLY A 36 -8.80 -5.06 7.27
C GLY A 36 -7.93 -4.07 8.04
N THR A 37 -7.26 -3.17 7.32
CA THR A 37 -6.51 -2.07 7.94
C THR A 37 -7.45 -1.27 8.85
N PRO A 38 -7.10 -1.08 10.14
CA PRO A 38 -7.96 -0.35 11.07
C PRO A 38 -8.28 1.05 10.55
N ALA A 39 -9.55 1.47 10.67
CA ALA A 39 -9.95 2.82 10.33
C ALA A 39 -9.30 3.84 11.30
N GLN A 40 -8.85 4.95 10.74
CA GLN A 40 -8.37 6.12 11.46
C GLN A 40 -9.17 7.34 10.98
N THR A 41 -9.29 8.36 11.82
CA THR A 41 -9.83 9.65 11.37
C THR A 41 -8.79 10.38 10.53
N GLU A 42 -9.25 11.22 9.60
CA GLU A 42 -8.40 12.11 8.80
C GLU A 42 -7.61 13.10 9.68
N GLY A 43 -8.14 13.41 10.86
CA GLY A 43 -7.57 14.41 11.74
C GLY A 43 -7.79 15.84 11.22
N PRO A 44 -7.28 16.86 11.92
CA PRO A 44 -7.60 18.26 11.64
C PRO A 44 -6.70 18.92 10.58
N PHE A 45 -5.76 18.17 9.99
CA PHE A 45 -4.66 18.74 9.20
C PHE A 45 -4.52 18.16 7.79
N TYR A 46 -5.57 17.53 7.26
CA TYR A 46 -5.64 17.33 5.82
C TYR A 46 -5.61 18.68 5.12
N PRO A 47 -4.97 18.82 3.94
CA PRO A 47 -4.77 20.14 3.35
C PRO A 47 -6.07 20.87 3.04
N ASP A 48 -6.14 22.14 3.44
CA ASP A 48 -7.25 23.04 3.09
C ASP A 48 -7.18 23.51 1.63
N LYS A 49 -5.98 23.50 1.05
CA LYS A 49 -5.69 23.72 -0.37
C LYS A 49 -4.65 22.73 -0.82
N LEU A 50 -5.00 21.92 -1.82
CA LEU A 50 -4.06 20.97 -2.42
C LEU A 50 -2.94 21.71 -3.15
N PRO A 51 -1.69 21.21 -3.07
CA PRO A 51 -0.58 21.74 -3.86
C PRO A 51 -0.82 21.48 -5.36
N LEU A 52 -0.15 22.26 -6.22
CA LEU A 52 -0.24 22.08 -7.68
C LEU A 52 0.38 20.75 -8.12
N ASP A 53 1.47 20.38 -7.47
CA ASP A 53 2.08 19.07 -7.60
C ASP A 53 1.60 18.18 -6.46
N THR A 54 1.13 17.00 -6.81
CA THR A 54 0.61 16.00 -5.87
C THR A 54 1.16 14.62 -6.19
N ASP A 55 2.34 14.55 -6.81
CA ASP A 55 2.99 13.29 -7.14
C ASP A 55 3.43 12.54 -5.87
N ASN A 56 4.30 11.56 -6.06
CA ASN A 56 4.78 10.71 -4.98
C ASN A 56 6.20 11.04 -4.51
N ASP A 57 6.77 12.18 -4.93
CA ASP A 57 8.06 12.67 -4.46
C ASP A 57 7.89 14.00 -3.72
N LEU A 58 7.65 13.91 -2.42
CA LEU A 58 7.39 15.08 -1.59
C LEU A 58 8.64 15.95 -1.35
N LEU A 59 9.81 15.55 -1.87
CA LEU A 59 11.10 16.21 -1.65
C LEU A 59 11.47 17.22 -2.74
N THR A 60 10.80 17.16 -3.91
CA THR A 60 11.14 17.96 -5.08
C THR A 60 9.94 18.76 -5.54
N LEU A 61 10.04 20.10 -5.46
CA LEU A 61 9.02 20.99 -6.00
C LEU A 61 9.57 21.71 -7.22
N ASN A 62 8.88 21.61 -8.37
CA ASN A 62 9.12 22.42 -9.58
C ASN A 62 10.60 22.56 -9.99
N ASP A 63 11.34 21.44 -10.05
CA ASP A 63 12.76 21.39 -10.46
C ASP A 63 13.73 22.23 -9.61
N THR A 64 13.36 22.64 -8.39
CA THR A 64 14.30 23.34 -7.52
C THR A 64 15.42 22.42 -7.05
N ILE A 65 16.65 22.94 -7.06
CA ILE A 65 17.87 22.21 -6.65
C ILE A 65 17.91 22.02 -5.11
N THR A 66 17.13 22.79 -4.36
CA THR A 66 17.08 22.74 -2.89
C THR A 66 16.10 21.66 -2.43
N PRO A 67 16.57 20.57 -1.80
CA PRO A 67 15.67 19.54 -1.28
C PRO A 67 15.03 19.97 0.05
N ALA A 68 13.92 19.32 0.39
CA ALA A 68 13.30 19.43 1.71
C ALA A 68 14.26 19.08 2.85
N VAL A 69 14.10 19.74 3.99
CA VAL A 69 14.85 19.46 5.21
C VAL A 69 14.23 18.25 5.93
N GLY A 70 15.05 17.25 6.25
CA GLY A 70 14.64 16.08 7.03
C GLY A 70 15.40 14.80 6.66
N GLU A 71 15.11 13.72 7.38
CA GLU A 71 15.64 12.38 7.07
C GLU A 71 14.83 11.77 5.92
N VAL A 72 15.44 11.65 4.74
CA VAL A 72 14.79 11.07 3.56
C VAL A 72 14.32 9.65 3.87
N THR A 73 13.03 9.39 3.61
CA THR A 73 12.35 8.14 3.91
C THR A 73 11.60 7.64 2.68
N HIS A 74 11.72 6.34 2.45
CA HIS A 74 11.08 5.63 1.35
C HIS A 74 9.89 4.85 1.92
N LEU A 75 8.67 5.29 1.61
CA LEU A 75 7.44 4.63 2.06
C LEU A 75 6.86 3.81 0.91
N ALA A 76 6.85 2.49 1.07
CA ALA A 76 6.35 1.58 0.04
C ALA A 76 5.44 0.52 0.66
N GLY A 77 4.49 0.02 -0.13
CA GLY A 77 3.60 -1.03 0.32
C GLY A 77 2.71 -1.57 -0.80
N ARG A 78 1.68 -2.32 -0.42
CA ARG A 78 0.68 -2.88 -1.33
C ARG A 78 -0.72 -2.69 -0.77
N VAL A 79 -1.66 -2.37 -1.64
CA VAL A 79 -3.10 -2.38 -1.34
C VAL A 79 -3.68 -3.71 -1.80
N LEU A 80 -4.24 -4.45 -0.85
CA LEU A 80 -4.84 -5.76 -1.05
C LEU A 80 -6.31 -5.73 -0.60
N SER A 81 -7.14 -6.55 -1.21
CA SER A 81 -8.46 -6.89 -0.68
C SER A 81 -8.33 -7.85 0.52
N THR A 82 -9.42 -8.06 1.26
CA THR A 82 -9.47 -9.05 2.37
C THR A 82 -9.16 -10.47 1.91
N SER A 83 -9.42 -10.79 0.64
CA SER A 83 -9.05 -12.06 0.01
C SER A 83 -7.58 -12.18 -0.41
N GLY A 84 -6.75 -11.17 -0.11
CA GLY A 84 -5.32 -11.11 -0.48
C GLY A 84 -5.06 -10.70 -1.93
N GLN A 85 -6.09 -10.43 -2.73
CA GLN A 85 -5.92 -10.03 -4.13
C GLN A 85 -5.45 -8.57 -4.25
N PRO A 86 -4.48 -8.26 -5.13
CA PRO A 86 -4.00 -6.89 -5.30
C PRO A 86 -5.06 -5.96 -5.90
N VAL A 87 -5.12 -4.74 -5.40
CA VAL A 87 -6.03 -3.71 -5.92
C VAL A 87 -5.26 -2.76 -6.82
N ARG A 88 -5.54 -2.81 -8.13
CA ARG A 88 -4.97 -1.92 -9.14
C ARG A 88 -5.72 -0.59 -9.19
N ASN A 89 -5.01 0.50 -9.49
CA ASN A 89 -5.54 1.86 -9.63
C ASN A 89 -6.26 2.37 -8.36
N ALA A 90 -5.92 1.84 -7.19
CA ALA A 90 -6.32 2.44 -5.92
C ALA A 90 -5.56 3.75 -5.76
N VAL A 91 -6.25 4.79 -5.30
CA VAL A 91 -5.63 6.07 -4.95
C VAL A 91 -5.13 5.97 -3.52
N VAL A 92 -3.82 6.10 -3.33
CA VAL A 92 -3.19 6.24 -2.01
C VAL A 92 -2.79 7.69 -1.84
N GLU A 93 -3.29 8.34 -0.78
CA GLU A 93 -2.93 9.71 -0.42
C GLU A 93 -2.19 9.71 0.91
N ILE A 94 -1.16 10.55 1.00
CA ILE A 94 -0.47 10.84 2.25
C ILE A 94 -0.43 12.34 2.48
N TRP A 95 -0.57 12.75 3.73
CA TRP A 95 -0.30 14.09 4.20
C TRP A 95 0.47 14.01 5.51
N GLN A 96 1.44 14.89 5.71
CA GLN A 96 2.26 14.89 6.92
C GLN A 96 2.85 16.27 7.20
N ALA A 97 3.37 16.43 8.41
CA ALA A 97 4.16 17.58 8.77
C ALA A 97 5.56 17.53 8.15
N ASP A 98 6.17 18.70 7.99
CA ASP A 98 7.60 18.83 7.67
C ASP A 98 8.50 18.62 8.91
N SER A 99 9.82 18.79 8.77
CA SER A 99 10.78 18.65 9.87
C SER A 99 10.61 19.67 11.01
N SER A 100 9.82 20.72 10.80
CA SER A 100 9.47 21.72 11.81
C SER A 100 8.12 21.43 12.48
N GLY A 101 7.44 20.34 12.09
CA GLY A 101 6.10 20.00 12.56
C GLY A 101 5.01 20.87 11.93
N ALA A 102 5.27 21.53 10.80
CA ALA A 102 4.26 22.32 10.09
C ALA A 102 3.50 21.47 9.07
N TYR A 103 2.17 21.53 9.10
CA TYR A 103 1.29 20.89 8.13
C TYR A 103 0.89 21.87 7.03
N LEU A 104 0.50 21.35 5.86
CA LEU A 104 -0.09 22.14 4.78
C LEU A 104 -1.56 22.50 5.09
N HIS A 105 -1.80 23.20 6.20
CA HIS A 105 -3.14 23.56 6.66
C HIS A 105 -3.10 24.89 7.42
N SER A 106 -4.07 25.77 7.20
CA SER A 106 -4.16 27.09 7.85
C SER A 106 -4.22 27.04 9.39
N GLY A 107 -4.73 25.95 9.95
CA GLY A 107 -4.74 25.69 11.39
C GLY A 107 -3.43 25.14 11.97
N SER A 108 -2.36 24.98 11.17
CA SER A 108 -1.09 24.47 11.67
C SER A 108 -0.38 25.50 12.56
N MET A 109 -0.08 25.12 13.81
CA MET A 109 0.59 26.00 14.77
C MET A 109 1.96 26.49 14.29
N ASN A 110 2.69 25.66 13.54
CA ASN A 110 4.01 25.99 13.02
C ASN A 110 3.98 26.44 11.55
N GLY A 111 2.82 26.84 11.02
CA GLY A 111 2.65 27.22 9.61
C GLY A 111 3.66 28.27 9.11
N ASP A 112 4.08 29.20 9.96
CA ASP A 112 5.07 30.24 9.62
C ASP A 112 6.50 29.70 9.43
N LYS A 113 6.79 28.51 9.97
CA LYS A 113 8.10 27.83 9.87
C LYS A 113 8.14 26.79 8.76
N ARG A 114 7.06 26.67 7.98
CA ARG A 114 6.91 25.64 6.96
C ARG A 114 8.06 25.67 5.95
N ASP A 115 8.65 24.51 5.72
CA ASP A 115 9.62 24.33 4.65
C ASP A 115 8.92 24.48 3.30
N ARG A 116 9.36 25.47 2.52
CA ARG A 116 8.80 25.75 1.19
C ARG A 116 9.25 24.74 0.14
N HIS A 117 10.21 23.87 0.46
CA HIS A 117 10.72 22.82 -0.43
C HIS A 117 10.09 21.46 -0.15
N PHE A 118 9.29 21.34 0.93
CA PHE A 118 8.57 20.12 1.24
C PHE A 118 7.10 20.21 0.78
N GLN A 119 6.65 19.24 0.00
CA GLN A 119 5.31 19.24 -0.58
C GLN A 119 4.21 19.01 0.46
N GLY A 120 4.46 18.16 1.47
CA GLY A 120 3.53 17.88 2.58
C GLY A 120 2.29 17.05 2.22
N PHE A 121 2.00 16.85 0.93
CA PHE A 121 0.93 16.02 0.41
C PHE A 121 1.42 15.23 -0.81
N GLY A 122 0.95 14.00 -0.99
CA GLY A 122 1.24 13.25 -2.20
C GLY A 122 0.17 12.21 -2.51
N ARG A 123 0.08 11.84 -3.78
CA ARG A 123 -0.86 10.85 -4.30
C ARG A 123 -0.16 9.85 -5.20
N PHE A 124 -0.54 8.58 -5.08
CA PHE A 124 -0.05 7.51 -5.95
C PHE A 124 -1.19 6.59 -6.40
N LEU A 125 -1.19 6.19 -7.67
CA LEU A 125 -2.09 5.17 -8.19
C LEU A 125 -1.40 3.82 -8.18
N THR A 126 -1.99 2.84 -7.48
CA THR A 126 -1.38 1.51 -7.39
C THR A 126 -1.25 0.82 -8.74
N ASP A 127 -0.16 0.09 -8.92
CA ASP A 127 0.09 -0.67 -10.14
C ASP A 127 -0.75 -1.96 -10.22
N SER A 128 -0.49 -2.80 -11.24
CA SER A 128 -1.20 -4.08 -11.40
C SER A 128 -0.92 -5.10 -10.29
N LYS A 129 0.13 -4.92 -9.49
CA LYS A 129 0.48 -5.72 -8.31
C LYS A 129 0.00 -5.08 -7.01
N GLY A 130 -0.76 -3.98 -7.10
CA GLY A 130 -1.28 -3.19 -5.99
C GLY A 130 -0.21 -2.36 -5.28
N GLN A 131 0.99 -2.21 -5.86
CA GLN A 131 2.12 -1.55 -5.21
C GLN A 131 1.97 -0.03 -5.22
N TYR A 132 2.40 0.62 -4.13
CA TYR A 132 2.57 2.07 -4.05
C TYR A 132 3.95 2.42 -3.52
N TYR A 133 4.42 3.63 -3.83
CA TYR A 133 5.71 4.14 -3.40
C TYR A 133 5.69 5.66 -3.26
N PHE A 134 6.29 6.17 -2.18
CA PHE A 134 6.52 7.59 -1.92
C PHE A 134 7.95 7.84 -1.47
N ARG A 135 8.52 8.96 -1.92
CA ARG A 135 9.69 9.60 -1.32
C ARG A 135 9.20 10.73 -0.45
N THR A 136 9.57 10.70 0.82
CA THR A 136 9.17 11.71 1.81
C THR A 136 10.30 11.92 2.81
N ILE A 137 10.05 12.69 3.87
CA ILE A 137 10.90 12.74 5.05
C ILE A 137 10.25 11.96 6.20
N LYS A 138 11.06 11.47 7.12
CA LYS A 138 10.59 10.88 8.37
C LYS A 138 9.82 11.93 9.17
N PRO A 139 8.55 11.69 9.53
CA PRO A 139 7.81 12.58 10.41
C PRO A 139 8.49 12.69 11.78
N VAL A 140 8.48 13.90 12.36
CA VAL A 140 9.04 14.19 13.70
C VAL A 140 8.02 13.99 14.81
#